data_AF-A0A348Z3N7-F1
#
_entry.id   AF-A0A348Z3N7-F1
#
_cell.length_a   1.000
_cell.length_b   1.000
_cell.length_c   1.000
_cell.angle_alpha   90.00
_cell.angle_beta   90.00
_cell.angle_gamma   90.00
#
_symmetry.space_group_name_H-M   'P 1'
#
loop_
_entity.id
_entity.type
_entity.pdbx_description
1 polymer ?
#
loop_
_entity_poly.entity_id
_entity_poly.type
_entity_poly.pdbx_seq_one_letter_code
_entity_poly.pdbx_strand_id
1 'polypeptide(L)'
;MKRTMLKSSVIMKLKEKIELGNTEAIQVFWNNIEKGNAPLIEKIDGDLENSLVTFVYKGNEDIENVVLILPIGRDNLVENKMERLLDTNIWYASYEINSKLRFQYSFSVNDSLDINCEKRWDNLEYDKLNKNKLVFKGENDEEDEVDSYVVMPNAEEEFWVKERNDTHKGIIHEHEFYSENIEGSRRVTIYTPYGYDEDDKPYKFLVLTDAEEYINIL
;
A
#
# COMPACT_ATOMS: atom_id res chain seq x y z
N MET A 1 -12.56 -5.60 -3.95
CA MET A 1 -12.22 -6.15 -2.62
C MET A 1 -13.50 -6.23 -1.82
N LYS A 2 -13.75 -7.33 -1.13
CA LYS A 2 -15.00 -7.51 -0.38
C LYS A 2 -14.69 -7.98 1.03
N ARG A 3 -15.18 -7.28 2.05
CA ARG A 3 -15.08 -7.72 3.44
C ARG A 3 -15.77 -9.08 3.57
N THR A 4 -15.13 -10.03 4.25
CA THR A 4 -15.66 -11.39 4.38
C THR A 4 -15.67 -11.86 5.82
N MET A 5 -16.58 -12.80 6.08
CA MET A 5 -16.64 -13.55 7.34
C MET A 5 -15.84 -14.85 7.26
N LEU A 6 -15.26 -15.17 6.09
CA LEU A 6 -14.29 -16.26 5.97
C LEU A 6 -13.11 -15.98 6.90
N LYS A 7 -12.76 -16.98 7.70
CA LYS A 7 -11.74 -16.85 8.73
C LYS A 7 -10.42 -17.40 8.24
N SER A 8 -9.38 -16.58 8.34
CA SER A 8 -8.01 -17.01 8.11
C SER A 8 -7.69 -18.26 8.93
N SER A 9 -7.11 -19.28 8.30
CA SER A 9 -6.76 -20.52 8.99
C SER A 9 -5.64 -20.27 10.01
N VAL A 10 -4.78 -19.29 9.73
CA VAL A 10 -3.73 -18.81 10.65
C VAL A 10 -4.34 -18.18 11.89
N ILE A 11 -5.28 -17.24 11.72
CA ILE A 11 -5.96 -16.58 12.85
C ILE A 11 -6.79 -17.57 13.65
N MET A 12 -7.48 -18.50 12.99
CA MET A 12 -8.27 -19.54 13.67
C MET A 12 -7.41 -20.46 14.55
N LYS A 13 -6.32 -20.99 14.01
CA LYS A 13 -5.39 -21.84 14.77
C LYS A 13 -4.73 -21.08 15.92
N LEU A 14 -4.47 -19.78 15.74
CA LEU A 14 -3.93 -18.95 16.81
C LEU A 14 -4.97 -18.76 17.92
N LYS A 15 -6.21 -18.46 17.57
CA LYS A 15 -7.33 -18.32 18.50
C LYS A 15 -7.48 -19.58 19.37
N GLU A 16 -7.54 -20.75 18.76
CA GLU A 16 -7.67 -22.03 19.46
C GLU A 16 -6.52 -22.25 20.45
N LYS A 17 -5.28 -21.95 20.06
CA LYS A 17 -4.11 -22.06 20.95
C LYS A 17 -4.23 -21.14 22.17
N ILE A 18 -4.68 -19.90 21.97
CA ILE A 18 -4.87 -18.94 23.06
C ILE A 18 -5.97 -19.41 24.01
N GLU A 19 -7.09 -19.90 23.48
CA GLU A 19 -8.21 -20.43 24.29
C GLU A 19 -7.80 -21.67 25.10
N LEU A 20 -6.84 -22.47 24.61
CA LEU A 20 -6.22 -23.57 25.34
C LEU A 20 -5.13 -23.13 26.35
N GLY A 21 -4.95 -21.82 26.54
CA GLY A 21 -3.98 -21.25 27.50
C GLY A 21 -2.54 -21.15 26.99
N ASN A 22 -2.29 -21.41 25.70
CA ASN A 22 -0.96 -21.27 25.11
C ASN A 22 -0.71 -19.82 24.68
N THR A 23 -0.31 -18.98 25.64
CA THR A 23 0.01 -17.57 25.40
C THR A 23 1.29 -17.37 24.58
N GLU A 24 2.23 -18.30 24.62
CA GLU A 24 3.45 -18.27 23.79
C GLU A 24 3.15 -18.30 22.29
N ALA A 25 1.98 -18.82 21.89
CA ALA A 25 1.52 -18.82 20.50
C ALA A 25 1.43 -17.40 19.90
N ILE A 26 1.19 -16.37 20.72
CA ILE A 26 1.15 -14.96 20.28
C ILE A 26 2.54 -14.50 19.84
N GLN A 27 3.57 -14.79 20.62
CA GLN A 27 4.95 -14.43 20.26
C GLN A 27 5.41 -15.19 19.02
N VAL A 28 5.06 -16.49 18.92
CA VAL A 28 5.35 -17.30 17.72
C VAL A 28 4.66 -16.72 16.49
N PHE A 29 3.41 -16.28 16.62
CA PHE A 29 2.68 -15.62 15.54
C PHE A 29 3.41 -14.35 15.06
N TRP A 30 3.76 -13.43 15.97
CA TRP A 30 4.45 -12.21 15.59
C TRP A 30 5.80 -12.47 14.94
N ASN A 31 6.59 -13.40 15.49
CA ASN A 31 7.86 -13.81 14.90
C ASN A 31 7.68 -14.35 13.46
N ASN A 32 6.58 -15.07 13.20
CA ASN A 32 6.30 -15.60 11.87
C ASN A 32 5.86 -14.50 10.89
N ILE A 33 5.06 -13.52 11.33
CA ILE A 33 4.67 -12.38 10.49
C ILE A 33 5.90 -11.52 10.16
N GLU A 34 6.71 -11.17 11.15
CA GLU A 34 7.92 -10.35 10.99
C GLU A 34 8.96 -11.03 10.07
N LYS A 35 9.10 -12.37 10.15
CA LYS A 35 9.95 -13.13 9.22
C LYS A 35 9.31 -13.28 7.83
N GLY A 36 7.99 -13.41 7.77
CA GLY A 36 7.19 -13.56 6.56
C GLY A 36 6.94 -12.24 5.85
N ASN A 37 5.73 -12.06 5.32
CA ASN A 37 5.26 -10.79 4.79
C ASN A 37 3.80 -10.60 5.22
N ALA A 38 3.44 -9.40 5.67
CA ALA A 38 2.04 -8.99 5.77
C ALA A 38 1.56 -8.37 4.45
N PRO A 39 0.25 -8.39 4.13
CA PRO A 39 -0.79 -9.14 4.83
C PRO A 39 -0.64 -10.67 4.63
N LEU A 40 -1.36 -11.45 5.44
CA LEU A 40 -1.47 -12.90 5.21
C LEU A 40 -2.32 -13.15 3.96
N ILE A 41 -1.83 -13.97 3.04
CA ILE A 41 -2.53 -14.33 1.80
C ILE A 41 -2.75 -15.85 1.76
N GLU A 42 -4.01 -16.26 1.81
CA GLU A 42 -4.43 -17.66 1.81
C GLU A 42 -5.31 -17.95 0.59
N LYS A 43 -5.23 -19.18 0.07
CA LYS A 43 -6.16 -19.63 -0.98
C LYS A 43 -7.55 -19.85 -0.37
N ILE A 44 -8.58 -19.61 -1.17
CA ILE A 44 -9.96 -19.94 -0.82
C ILE A 44 -10.32 -21.24 -1.55
N ASP A 45 -10.79 -22.24 -0.80
CA ASP A 45 -11.13 -23.54 -1.39
C ASP A 45 -12.25 -23.39 -2.43
N GLY A 46 -11.97 -23.80 -3.67
CA GLY A 46 -12.92 -23.74 -4.79
C GLY A 46 -12.99 -22.39 -5.50
N ASP A 47 -12.29 -21.36 -5.03
CA ASP A 47 -12.17 -20.07 -5.72
C ASP A 47 -10.75 -19.93 -6.31
N LEU A 48 -10.68 -19.80 -7.63
CA LEU A 48 -9.42 -19.64 -8.37
C LEU A 48 -9.13 -18.18 -8.72
N GLU A 49 -10.11 -17.29 -8.57
CA GLU A 49 -10.00 -15.88 -8.92
C GLU A 49 -9.57 -15.06 -7.71
N ASN A 50 -10.08 -15.39 -6.52
CA ASN A 50 -9.83 -14.63 -5.30
C ASN A 50 -8.94 -15.39 -4.30
N SER A 51 -8.24 -14.61 -3.49
CA SER A 51 -7.52 -15.08 -2.31
C SER A 51 -8.11 -14.40 -1.07
N LEU A 52 -8.00 -15.08 0.07
CA LEU A 52 -8.32 -14.52 1.37
C LEU A 52 -7.11 -13.72 1.83
N VAL A 53 -7.29 -12.42 1.97
CA VAL A 53 -6.24 -11.50 2.43
C VAL A 53 -6.60 -11.02 3.82
N THR A 54 -5.76 -11.34 4.80
CA THR A 54 -5.94 -10.95 6.20
C THR A 54 -4.86 -9.95 6.59
N PHE A 55 -5.29 -8.71 6.78
CA PHE A 55 -4.49 -7.62 7.30
C PHE A 55 -4.35 -7.79 8.80
N VAL A 56 -3.16 -7.51 9.33
CA VAL A 56 -2.84 -7.66 10.74
C VAL A 56 -2.14 -6.41 11.23
N TYR A 57 -2.53 -5.92 12.40
CA TYR A 57 -1.91 -4.77 13.05
C TYR A 57 -1.53 -5.12 14.49
N LYS A 58 -0.31 -4.77 14.88
CA LYS A 58 0.25 -5.05 16.21
C LYS A 58 -0.04 -3.86 17.12
N GLY A 59 -1.08 -3.99 17.94
CA GLY A 59 -1.50 -2.97 18.88
C GLY A 59 -0.72 -2.96 20.20
N ASN A 60 -1.17 -2.08 21.09
CA ASN A 60 -0.77 -1.95 22.49
C ASN A 60 -2.02 -1.67 23.35
N GLU A 61 -1.84 -1.35 24.63
CA GLU A 61 -2.95 -1.11 25.56
C GLU A 61 -3.72 0.20 25.29
N ASP A 62 -3.08 1.18 24.64
CA ASP A 62 -3.63 2.50 24.33
C ASP A 62 -4.47 2.51 23.04
N ILE A 63 -4.53 1.39 22.33
CA ILE A 63 -5.26 1.29 21.07
C ILE A 63 -6.68 0.78 21.30
N GLU A 64 -7.64 1.64 21.00
CA GLU A 64 -9.08 1.39 21.12
C GLU A 64 -9.68 0.86 19.83
N ASN A 65 -9.16 1.27 18.67
CA ASN A 65 -9.59 0.77 17.38
C ASN A 65 -8.51 0.94 16.30
N VAL A 66 -8.61 0.12 15.25
CA VAL A 66 -7.82 0.25 14.04
C VAL A 66 -8.77 0.13 12.85
N VAL A 67 -8.67 1.03 11.89
CA VAL A 67 -9.44 1.03 10.64
C VAL A 67 -8.48 0.81 9.48
N LEU A 68 -8.84 -0.15 8.61
CA LEU A 68 -8.09 -0.39 7.38
C LEU A 68 -8.51 0.61 6.30
N ILE A 69 -7.57 1.36 5.74
CA ILE A 69 -7.82 2.27 4.63
C ILE A 69 -7.40 1.60 3.34
N LEU A 70 -8.39 1.20 2.55
CA LEU A 70 -8.23 0.57 1.23
C LEU A 70 -8.33 1.63 0.12
N PRO A 71 -7.85 1.38 -1.12
CA PRO A 71 -7.88 2.39 -2.18
C PRO A 71 -9.31 2.69 -2.63
N ILE A 72 -10.23 1.73 -2.49
CA ILE A 72 -11.64 1.84 -2.82
C ILE A 72 -12.47 1.57 -1.56
N GLY A 73 -13.52 2.35 -1.34
CA GLY A 73 -14.37 2.21 -0.15
C GLY A 73 -13.74 2.82 1.11
N ARG A 74 -12.88 3.83 0.94
CA ARG A 74 -12.25 4.59 2.04
C ARG A 74 -13.26 5.12 3.05
N ASP A 75 -14.45 5.47 2.58
CA ASP A 75 -15.53 6.06 3.36
C ASP A 75 -16.31 5.04 4.23
N ASN A 76 -16.15 3.73 3.97
CA ASN A 76 -16.83 2.67 4.72
C ASN A 76 -16.08 2.32 6.02
N LEU A 77 -15.77 3.34 6.83
CA LEU A 77 -14.91 3.22 8.02
C LEU A 77 -15.38 2.14 9.00
N VAL A 78 -16.69 2.01 9.20
CA VAL A 78 -17.28 1.02 10.12
C VAL A 78 -17.04 -0.41 9.62
N GLU A 79 -17.19 -0.67 8.32
CA GLU A 79 -16.94 -1.99 7.72
C GLU A 79 -15.45 -2.33 7.68
N ASN A 80 -14.62 -1.30 7.59
CA ASN A 80 -13.16 -1.41 7.53
C ASN A 80 -12.51 -1.47 8.91
N LYS A 81 -13.27 -1.30 9.99
CA LYS A 81 -12.77 -1.51 11.35
C LYS A 81 -12.26 -2.95 11.51
N MET A 82 -11.09 -3.07 12.12
CA MET A 82 -10.44 -4.33 12.42
C MET A 82 -10.97 -4.91 13.73
N GLU A 83 -10.96 -6.22 13.83
CA GLU A 83 -11.35 -6.95 15.03
C GLU A 83 -10.13 -7.23 15.90
N ARG A 84 -10.25 -7.05 17.22
CA ARG A 84 -9.23 -7.49 18.16
C ARG A 84 -9.39 -8.98 18.44
N LEU A 85 -8.30 -9.75 18.32
CA LEU A 85 -8.31 -11.18 18.59
C LEU A 85 -8.27 -11.41 20.11
N LEU A 86 -9.43 -11.69 20.71
CA LEU A 86 -9.56 -11.87 22.17
C LEU A 86 -8.93 -10.68 22.92
N ASP A 87 -8.31 -10.93 24.07
CA ASP A 87 -7.62 -9.91 24.87
C ASP A 87 -6.13 -9.77 24.48
N THR A 88 -5.79 -10.03 23.21
CA THR A 88 -4.40 -9.93 22.73
C THR A 88 -4.11 -8.57 22.07
N ASN A 89 -2.88 -8.34 21.64
CA ASN A 89 -2.51 -7.15 20.89
C ASN A 89 -2.66 -7.30 19.37
N ILE A 90 -3.36 -8.31 18.90
CA ILE A 90 -3.54 -8.60 17.47
C ILE A 90 -4.86 -8.03 16.99
N TRP A 91 -4.80 -7.08 16.08
CA TRP A 91 -5.95 -6.59 15.32
C TRP A 91 -5.93 -7.21 13.92
N TYR A 92 -7.08 -7.65 13.40
CA TYR A 92 -7.14 -8.24 12.06
C TYR A 92 -8.44 -7.93 11.30
N ALA A 93 -8.36 -7.99 9.98
CA ALA A 93 -9.51 -7.89 9.08
C ALA A 93 -9.25 -8.73 7.82
N SER A 94 -10.27 -9.45 7.34
CA SER A 94 -10.12 -10.34 6.19
C SER A 94 -11.01 -9.93 5.02
N TYR A 95 -10.45 -9.98 3.82
CA TYR A 95 -11.12 -9.61 2.57
C TYR A 95 -10.92 -10.70 1.51
N GLU A 96 -11.94 -10.90 0.69
CA GLU A 96 -11.81 -11.60 -0.58
C GLU A 96 -11.28 -10.59 -1.61
N ILE A 97 -10.09 -10.86 -2.14
CA ILE A 97 -9.40 -9.99 -3.08
C ILE A 97 -8.99 -10.79 -4.32
N ASN A 98 -9.28 -10.23 -5.50
CA ASN A 98 -8.87 -10.83 -6.76
C ASN A 98 -7.34 -11.01 -6.78
N SER A 99 -6.91 -12.22 -7.08
CA SER A 99 -5.52 -12.67 -6.97
C SER A 99 -4.58 -12.02 -7.99
N LYS A 100 -5.11 -11.22 -8.93
CA LYS A 100 -4.34 -10.49 -9.95
C LYS A 100 -4.07 -9.03 -9.60
N LEU A 101 -4.59 -8.54 -8.48
CA LEU A 101 -4.53 -7.13 -8.15
C LEU A 101 -3.17 -6.73 -7.56
N ARG A 102 -2.89 -5.44 -7.71
CA ARG A 102 -1.94 -4.70 -6.88
C ARG A 102 -2.64 -3.50 -6.28
N PHE A 103 -2.28 -3.13 -5.07
CA PHE A 103 -2.94 -2.03 -4.38
C PHE A 103 -2.17 -1.56 -3.16
N GLN A 104 -2.38 -0.29 -2.81
CA GLN A 104 -1.91 0.30 -1.55
C GLN A 104 -2.92 0.06 -0.43
N TYR A 105 -2.46 0.15 0.81
CA TYR A 105 -3.33 0.32 1.98
C TYR A 105 -2.56 0.97 3.13
N SER A 106 -3.31 1.52 4.07
CA SER A 106 -2.78 2.13 5.29
C SER A 106 -3.72 1.83 6.46
N PHE A 107 -3.26 2.12 7.68
CA PHE A 107 -4.06 1.98 8.89
C PHE A 107 -4.35 3.35 9.48
N SER A 108 -5.58 3.56 9.92
CA SER A 108 -5.91 4.65 10.83
C SER A 108 -6.08 4.08 12.24
N VAL A 109 -5.24 4.54 13.17
CA VAL A 109 -5.18 4.04 14.55
C VAL A 109 -5.92 5.00 15.45
N ASN A 110 -6.76 4.48 16.35
CA ASN A 110 -7.64 5.27 17.22
C ASN A 110 -8.50 6.26 16.43
N ASP A 111 -9.09 5.78 15.32
CA ASP A 111 -9.89 6.58 14.42
C ASP A 111 -11.16 7.10 15.11
N SER A 112 -11.54 8.35 14.82
CA SER A 112 -12.76 8.99 15.33
C SER A 112 -14.05 8.42 14.74
N LEU A 113 -13.93 7.71 13.62
CA LEU A 113 -14.98 7.20 12.75
C LEU A 113 -15.85 8.30 12.10
N ASP A 114 -15.49 9.57 12.25
CA ASP A 114 -16.11 10.67 11.54
C ASP A 114 -15.58 10.72 10.10
N ILE A 115 -16.47 10.52 9.14
CA ILE A 115 -16.13 10.52 7.71
C ILE A 115 -15.46 11.82 7.25
N ASN A 116 -15.77 12.96 7.90
CA ASN A 116 -15.21 14.27 7.56
C ASN A 116 -13.94 14.61 8.34
N CYS A 117 -13.39 13.68 9.12
CA CYS A 117 -12.18 13.92 9.90
C CYS A 117 -10.96 14.05 9.00
N GLU A 118 -10.58 15.29 8.65
CA GLU A 118 -9.39 15.58 7.84
C GLU A 118 -8.11 15.03 8.48
N LYS A 119 -7.99 15.13 9.82
CA LYS A 119 -6.85 14.64 10.59
C LYS A 119 -6.56 13.15 10.40
N ARG A 120 -7.51 12.35 9.90
CA ARG A 120 -7.28 10.93 9.58
C ARG A 120 -6.12 10.80 8.60
N TRP A 121 -6.12 11.63 7.56
CA TRP A 121 -5.17 11.55 6.46
C TRP A 121 -3.75 11.89 6.92
N ASP A 122 -3.62 12.85 7.84
CA ASP A 122 -2.34 13.24 8.44
C ASP A 122 -1.73 12.17 9.37
N ASN A 123 -2.53 11.20 9.83
CA ASN A 123 -2.12 10.22 10.83
C ASN A 123 -2.22 8.76 10.33
N LEU A 124 -2.27 8.56 9.01
CA LEU A 124 -2.23 7.22 8.46
C LEU A 124 -0.87 6.57 8.72
N GLU A 125 -0.91 5.33 9.21
CA GLU A 125 0.28 4.52 9.39
C GLU A 125 0.37 3.47 8.28
N TYR A 126 1.51 3.39 7.60
CA TYR A 126 1.81 2.23 6.77
C TYR A 126 2.07 0.99 7.62
N ASP A 127 1.89 -0.17 7.01
CA ASP A 127 2.13 -1.46 7.62
C ASP A 127 3.64 -1.74 7.74
N LYS A 128 4.16 -1.58 8.97
CA LYS A 128 5.55 -1.87 9.31
C LYS A 128 5.92 -3.36 9.13
N LEU A 129 4.92 -4.25 9.05
CA LEU A 129 5.08 -5.70 8.82
C LEU A 129 5.01 -6.07 7.33
N ASN A 130 4.61 -5.16 6.46
CA ASN A 130 4.65 -5.35 5.01
C ASN A 130 6.03 -4.91 4.48
N LYS A 131 6.70 -5.84 3.79
CA LYS A 131 8.01 -5.64 3.17
C LYS A 131 7.92 -4.90 1.84
N ASN A 132 6.76 -4.93 1.19
CA ASN A 132 6.52 -4.20 -0.05
C ASN A 132 5.94 -2.83 0.30
N LYS A 133 6.61 -1.78 -0.15
CA LYS A 133 6.25 -0.39 0.12
C LYS A 133 6.40 0.44 -1.14
N LEU A 134 5.55 1.45 -1.27
CA LEU A 134 5.75 2.54 -2.21
C LEU A 134 6.28 3.73 -1.42
N VAL A 135 7.29 4.40 -1.97
CA VAL A 135 7.96 5.53 -1.32
C VAL A 135 7.79 6.74 -2.23
N PHE A 136 7.04 7.71 -1.76
CA PHE A 136 6.80 8.99 -2.40
C PHE A 136 7.81 9.97 -1.82
N LYS A 137 8.72 10.48 -2.66
CA LYS A 137 9.77 11.38 -2.20
C LYS A 137 9.19 12.74 -1.83
N GLY A 138 9.48 13.19 -0.61
CA GLY A 138 9.15 14.55 -0.17
C GLY A 138 9.95 15.59 -0.95
N GLU A 139 9.38 16.78 -1.14
CA GLU A 139 10.10 17.92 -1.72
C GLU A 139 10.73 18.79 -0.61
N ASN A 140 11.83 19.48 -0.89
CA ASN A 140 12.39 20.53 -0.01
C ASN A 140 12.58 20.13 1.47
N ASP A 141 13.26 19.00 1.72
CA ASP A 141 13.53 18.43 3.05
C ASP A 141 12.30 17.88 3.80
N GLU A 142 11.13 17.78 3.14
CA GLU A 142 9.98 17.02 3.67
C GLU A 142 10.30 15.52 3.76
N GLU A 143 9.70 14.86 4.75
CA GLU A 143 9.87 13.40 4.92
C GLU A 143 9.21 12.63 3.77
N ASP A 144 9.80 11.49 3.40
CA ASP A 144 9.20 10.59 2.43
C ASP A 144 7.85 10.07 2.95
N GLU A 145 6.81 10.16 2.13
CA GLU A 145 5.56 9.47 2.38
C GLU A 145 5.69 8.01 1.96
N VAL A 146 5.22 7.10 2.82
CA VAL A 146 5.38 5.66 2.62
C VAL A 146 4.04 4.99 2.72
N ASP A 147 3.70 4.20 1.70
CA ASP A 147 2.49 3.41 1.65
C ASP A 147 2.78 1.91 1.65
N SER A 148 1.92 1.13 2.29
CA SER A 148 2.00 -0.33 2.24
C SER A 148 1.48 -0.82 0.91
N TYR A 149 2.22 -1.70 0.23
CA TYR A 149 1.87 -2.18 -1.10
C TYR A 149 1.65 -3.69 -1.12
N VAL A 150 0.56 -4.14 -1.74
CA VAL A 150 0.27 -5.57 -1.91
C VAL A 150 0.43 -5.93 -3.37
N VAL A 151 1.25 -6.95 -3.64
CA VAL A 151 1.31 -7.62 -4.93
C VAL A 151 0.70 -9.00 -4.75
N MET A 152 -0.47 -9.23 -5.35
CA MET A 152 -1.16 -10.51 -5.22
C MET A 152 -0.44 -11.61 -6.03
N PRO A 153 -0.56 -12.90 -5.64
CA PRO A 153 0.23 -13.99 -6.21
C PRO A 153 0.12 -14.19 -7.74
N ASN A 154 -1.00 -13.80 -8.33
CA ASN A 154 -1.27 -13.93 -9.77
C ASN A 154 -1.27 -12.57 -10.49
N ALA A 155 -0.73 -11.52 -9.87
CA ALA A 155 -0.67 -10.20 -10.47
C ALA A 155 0.29 -10.19 -11.67
N GLU A 156 -0.17 -9.70 -12.82
CA GLU A 156 0.60 -9.70 -14.08
C GLU A 156 1.86 -8.87 -13.95
N GLU A 157 3.00 -9.30 -14.49
CA GLU A 157 4.24 -8.54 -14.39
C GLU A 157 4.11 -7.10 -14.91
N GLU A 158 4.61 -6.13 -14.14
CA GLU A 158 4.62 -4.72 -14.56
C GLU A 158 5.77 -4.46 -15.52
N PHE A 159 5.56 -4.87 -16.77
CA PHE A 159 6.58 -4.75 -17.82
C PHE A 159 6.95 -3.31 -18.15
N TRP A 160 6.02 -2.36 -18.00
CA TRP A 160 6.20 -0.97 -18.44
C TRP A 160 6.97 -0.10 -17.45
N VAL A 161 7.03 -0.51 -16.19
CA VAL A 161 7.58 0.30 -15.08
C VAL A 161 8.93 -0.24 -14.61
N LYS A 162 9.20 -1.53 -14.83
CA LYS A 162 10.53 -2.10 -14.59
C LYS A 162 11.58 -1.48 -15.50
N GLU A 163 12.66 -1.01 -14.88
CA GLU A 163 13.83 -0.53 -15.59
C GLU A 163 14.41 -1.63 -16.51
N ARG A 164 14.60 -1.26 -17.79
CA ARG A 164 15.22 -2.13 -18.80
C ARG A 164 16.68 -1.75 -18.97
N ASN A 165 17.57 -2.67 -18.59
CA ASN A 165 19.02 -2.46 -18.65
C ASN A 165 19.64 -2.81 -20.01
N ASP A 166 18.89 -3.46 -20.90
CA ASP A 166 19.31 -3.94 -22.21
C ASP A 166 18.93 -2.99 -23.37
N THR A 167 18.39 -1.81 -23.07
CA THR A 167 18.04 -0.78 -24.05
C THR A 167 18.87 0.49 -23.86
N HIS A 168 19.05 1.23 -24.94
CA HIS A 168 19.58 2.59 -24.84
C HIS A 168 18.60 3.49 -24.07
N LYS A 169 19.15 4.30 -23.16
CA LYS A 169 18.39 5.19 -22.28
C LYS A 169 18.31 6.59 -22.89
N GLY A 170 17.13 7.19 -22.75
CA GLY A 170 16.97 8.63 -22.92
C GLY A 170 17.57 9.42 -21.75
N ILE A 171 17.31 10.73 -21.74
CA ILE A 171 17.77 11.63 -20.68
C ILE A 171 16.55 12.30 -20.06
N ILE A 172 16.54 12.40 -18.73
CA ILE A 172 15.56 13.16 -17.97
C ILE A 172 16.19 14.50 -17.59
N HIS A 173 15.50 15.59 -17.92
CA HIS A 173 15.87 16.95 -17.58
C HIS A 173 14.84 17.53 -16.62
N GLU A 174 15.28 18.08 -15.50
CA GLU A 174 14.42 18.79 -14.57
C GLU A 174 14.57 20.30 -14.77
N HIS A 175 13.43 20.99 -14.84
CA HIS A 175 13.37 22.43 -15.01
C HIS A 175 12.42 23.03 -13.98
N GLU A 176 12.79 24.18 -13.44
CA GLU A 176 11.86 25.04 -12.72
C GLU A 176 11.18 25.99 -13.71
N PHE A 177 9.86 25.99 -13.74
CA PHE A 177 9.04 26.82 -14.62
C PHE A 177 8.18 27.76 -13.78
N TYR A 178 8.37 29.06 -13.95
CA TYR A 178 7.51 30.07 -13.34
C TYR A 178 6.27 30.33 -14.21
N SER A 179 5.07 30.17 -13.63
CA SER A 179 3.80 30.44 -14.29
C SER A 179 3.19 31.75 -13.78
N GLU A 180 3.02 32.73 -14.66
CA GLU A 180 2.30 33.97 -14.33
C GLU A 180 0.80 33.72 -14.10
N ASN A 181 0.19 32.75 -14.77
CA ASN A 181 -1.25 32.49 -14.67
C ASN A 181 -1.67 31.79 -13.37
N ILE A 182 -0.77 31.01 -12.77
CA ILE A 182 -1.01 30.24 -11.53
C ILE A 182 -0.26 30.88 -10.35
N GLU A 183 0.50 31.96 -10.60
CA GLU A 183 1.37 32.66 -9.66
C GLU A 183 2.25 31.71 -8.84
N GLY A 184 3.26 31.12 -9.48
CA GLY A 184 4.26 30.31 -8.78
C GLY A 184 5.16 29.48 -9.68
N SER A 185 6.25 28.96 -9.08
CA SER A 185 7.12 27.97 -9.72
C SER A 185 6.49 26.57 -9.68
N ARG A 186 6.80 25.77 -10.70
CA ARG A 186 6.50 24.34 -10.79
C ARG A 186 7.70 23.61 -11.37
N ARG A 187 7.95 22.39 -10.89
CA ARG A 187 8.90 21.48 -11.52
C ARG A 187 8.28 20.92 -12.81
N VAL A 188 9.04 20.94 -13.89
CA VAL A 188 8.70 20.35 -15.18
C VAL A 188 9.81 19.38 -15.55
N THR A 189 9.44 18.12 -15.75
CA THR A 189 10.38 17.07 -16.11
C THR A 189 10.22 16.72 -17.59
N ILE A 190 11.32 16.77 -18.33
CA ILE A 190 11.34 16.52 -19.77
C ILE A 190 12.19 15.27 -20.02
N TYR A 191 11.55 14.23 -20.57
CA TYR A 191 12.26 13.07 -21.09
C TYR A 191 12.58 13.26 -22.58
N THR A 192 13.85 13.10 -22.96
CA THR A 192 14.28 13.03 -24.35
C THR A 192 14.68 11.60 -24.69
N PRO A 193 14.25 11.04 -25.85
CA PRO A 193 14.62 9.69 -26.24
C PRO A 193 16.12 9.57 -26.52
N TYR A 194 16.65 8.34 -26.49
CA TYR A 194 18.04 8.10 -26.91
C TYR A 194 18.29 8.61 -28.33
N GLY A 195 19.38 9.38 -28.50
CA GLY A 195 19.73 9.99 -29.78
C GLY A 195 18.92 11.24 -30.14
N TYR A 196 18.22 11.84 -29.16
CA TYR A 196 17.56 13.12 -29.34
C TYR A 196 18.54 14.19 -29.85
N ASP A 197 18.09 14.94 -30.85
CA ASP A 197 18.81 16.03 -31.50
C ASP A 197 17.83 17.18 -31.74
N GLU A 198 18.20 18.38 -31.30
CA GLU A 198 17.37 19.59 -31.41
C GLU A 198 17.25 20.10 -32.85
N ASP A 199 18.20 19.73 -33.72
CA ASP A 199 18.23 20.15 -35.13
C ASP A 199 17.52 19.15 -36.08
N ASP A 200 17.06 18.00 -35.57
CA ASP A 200 16.28 17.04 -36.38
C ASP A 200 14.83 17.49 -36.57
N LYS A 201 14.06 16.77 -37.39
CA LYS A 201 12.63 16.98 -37.57
C LYS A 201 11.90 16.93 -36.21
N PRO A 202 10.81 17.70 -36.03
CA PRO A 202 10.09 17.74 -34.78
C PRO A 202 9.66 16.35 -34.29
N TYR A 203 9.96 16.07 -33.03
CA TYR A 203 9.51 14.87 -32.33
C TYR A 203 8.02 14.99 -31.99
N LYS A 204 7.35 13.85 -31.86
CA LYS A 204 6.00 13.84 -31.27
C LYS A 204 6.11 14.20 -29.80
N PHE A 205 5.14 14.96 -29.31
CA PHE A 205 5.11 15.45 -27.94
C PHE A 205 3.97 14.78 -27.16
N LEU A 206 4.27 14.37 -25.93
CA LEU A 206 3.33 13.80 -24.97
C LEU A 206 3.50 14.55 -23.65
N VAL A 207 2.38 14.98 -23.07
CA VAL A 207 2.35 15.56 -21.72
C VAL A 207 1.73 14.55 -20.79
N LEU A 208 2.44 14.25 -19.71
CA LEU A 208 1.96 13.44 -18.60
C LEU A 208 1.94 14.33 -17.35
N THR A 209 0.96 14.13 -16.49
CA THR A 209 0.93 14.70 -15.13
C THR A 209 1.65 13.75 -14.18
N ASP A 210 1.93 14.21 -12.95
CA ASP A 210 2.39 13.34 -11.85
C ASP A 210 3.73 12.62 -12.16
N ALA A 211 4.67 13.34 -12.77
CA ALA A 211 5.95 12.81 -13.27
C ALA A 211 6.73 12.00 -12.21
N GLU A 212 6.65 12.41 -10.95
CA GLU A 212 7.29 11.74 -9.81
C GLU A 212 6.88 10.26 -9.70
N GLU A 213 5.60 9.94 -9.93
CA GLU A 213 5.10 8.56 -9.87
C GLU A 213 5.75 7.66 -10.91
N TYR A 214 5.96 8.18 -12.12
CA TYR A 214 6.57 7.43 -13.23
C TYR A 214 8.07 7.25 -13.11
N ILE A 215 8.74 8.11 -12.33
CA ILE A 215 10.21 8.14 -12.24
C ILE A 215 10.70 7.42 -11.00
N ASN A 216 10.00 7.60 -9.87
CA ASN A 216 10.52 7.22 -8.56
C ASN A 216 9.69 6.15 -7.82
N ILE A 217 8.50 5.81 -8.30
CA ILE A 217 7.54 5.00 -7.54
C ILE A 217 7.18 3.69 -8.24
N LEU A 218 6.78 3.78 -9.51
CA LEU A 218 6.40 2.64 -10.34
C LEU A 218 7.62 2.00 -10.99
#